data_AF-A0A431HLQ2-F1
#
_entry.id   AF-A0A431HLQ2-F1
#
_cell.length_a   1.000
_cell.length_b   1.000
_cell.length_c   1.000
_cell.angle_alpha   90.00
_cell.angle_beta   90.00
_cell.angle_gamma   90.00
#
_symmetry.space_group_name_H-M   'P 1'
#
loop_
_entity.id
_entity.type
_entity.pdbx_description
1 polymer ?
#
loop_
_entity_poly.entity_id
_entity_poly.type
_entity_poly.pdbx_seq_one_letter_code
_entity_poly.pdbx_strand_id
1 'polypeptide(L)'
;MEIKFATLTGADDNSNIEDIHNLSKKYPFVEWGILFHKNKNGISRYPSKEWIEKLKPISKEINLSAHLCGNWVHEMRYGDIPFLKEPISEIFKRIQINCFGEMLEQVLFSENKFWDCKFDRPFMIGGSYKENIPIELFLEKGISPLFDCSGGRGITPESWEKPVKGLFCGYAGGLNPSNLERQLKNIEDTVGNAEIWIDMETGIRNNDDMFDFKLCEEVLEIVGKYKWDKVF
;
A
#
# COMPACT_ATOMS: atom_id res chain seq x y z
N MET A 1 -2.29 -14.14 14.32
CA MET A 1 -1.75 -13.14 13.37
C MET A 1 -1.65 -11.77 14.03
N GLU A 2 -0.71 -10.92 13.62
CA GLU A 2 -0.66 -9.50 14.03
C GLU A 2 -0.69 -8.59 12.80
N ILE A 3 -1.62 -7.63 12.76
CA ILE A 3 -1.64 -6.61 11.70
C ILE A 3 -0.85 -5.39 12.19
N LYS A 4 0.23 -5.01 11.51
CA LYS A 4 1.09 -3.87 11.89
C LYS A 4 0.48 -2.51 11.55
N PHE A 5 -0.10 -2.39 10.37
CA PHE A 5 -0.89 -1.24 9.91
C PHE A 5 -1.90 -1.69 8.86
N ALA A 6 -2.88 -0.84 8.57
CA ALA A 6 -3.79 -1.01 7.45
C ALA A 6 -3.68 0.20 6.53
N THR A 7 -3.44 -0.05 5.25
CA THR A 7 -3.31 1.00 4.25
C THR A 7 -4.66 1.22 3.58
N LEU A 8 -5.14 2.45 3.64
CA LEU A 8 -6.28 2.94 2.86
C LEU A 8 -5.72 3.72 1.67
N THR A 9 -5.83 3.14 0.49
CA THR A 9 -5.21 3.62 -0.75
C THR A 9 -6.19 4.39 -1.61
N GLY A 10 -5.71 5.43 -2.28
CA GLY A 10 -6.46 6.17 -3.30
C GLY A 10 -7.26 7.37 -2.79
N ALA A 11 -6.83 7.98 -1.68
CA ALA A 11 -7.31 9.31 -1.31
C ALA A 11 -6.92 10.33 -2.39
N ASP A 12 -7.87 11.19 -2.75
CA ASP A 12 -7.81 12.12 -3.88
C ASP A 12 -8.46 13.47 -3.55
N ASP A 13 -8.65 14.32 -4.56
CA ASP A 13 -9.25 15.66 -4.45
C ASP A 13 -10.61 15.73 -3.73
N ASN A 14 -11.38 14.64 -3.71
CA ASN A 14 -12.66 14.57 -3.00
C ASN A 14 -12.53 14.10 -1.55
N SER A 15 -11.33 13.70 -1.13
CA SER A 15 -11.05 13.22 0.22
C SER A 15 -10.77 14.40 1.14
N ASN A 16 -11.59 14.56 2.17
CA ASN A 16 -11.44 15.65 3.13
C ASN A 16 -10.21 15.43 4.03
N ILE A 17 -9.32 16.43 4.09
CA ILE A 17 -8.08 16.38 4.88
C ILE A 17 -8.34 16.30 6.39
N GLU A 18 -9.39 16.94 6.88
CA GLU A 18 -9.79 16.90 8.29
C GLU A 18 -10.31 15.52 8.68
N ASP A 19 -11.08 14.86 7.80
CA ASP A 19 -11.55 13.49 8.04
C ASP A 19 -10.38 12.49 8.05
N ILE A 20 -9.41 12.66 7.14
CA ILE A 20 -8.13 11.92 7.15
C ILE A 20 -7.41 12.09 8.50
N HIS A 21 -7.30 13.33 8.98
CA HIS A 21 -6.64 13.64 10.25
C HIS A 21 -7.36 13.01 11.44
N ASN A 22 -8.69 13.13 11.47
CA ASN A 22 -9.52 12.62 12.57
C ASN A 22 -9.50 11.09 12.63
N LEU A 23 -9.60 10.39 11.50
CA LEU A 23 -9.42 8.95 11.48
C LEU A 23 -8.00 8.53 11.86
N SER A 24 -6.98 9.29 11.47
CA SER A 24 -5.59 8.99 11.87
C SER A 24 -5.37 9.14 13.38
N LYS A 25 -6.02 10.12 14.01
CA LYS A 25 -6.02 10.26 15.48
C LYS A 25 -6.76 9.11 16.16
N LYS A 26 -7.93 8.72 15.64
CA LYS A 26 -8.75 7.63 16.20
C LYS A 26 -8.08 6.26 16.01
N TYR A 27 -7.40 6.06 14.89
CA TYR A 27 -6.75 4.81 14.52
C TYR A 27 -5.28 5.07 14.12
N PRO A 28 -4.34 5.23 15.08
CA PRO A 28 -2.94 5.58 14.79
C PRO A 28 -2.18 4.60 13.90
N PHE A 29 -2.73 3.40 13.69
CA PHE A 29 -2.19 2.37 12.81
C PHE A 29 -2.65 2.48 11.35
N VAL A 30 -3.53 3.42 11.00
CA VAL A 30 -3.90 3.66 9.62
C VAL A 30 -2.72 4.26 8.87
N GLU A 31 -2.52 3.82 7.63
CA GLU A 31 -1.67 4.46 6.63
C GLU A 31 -2.52 4.90 5.45
N TRP A 32 -2.18 6.05 4.86
CA TRP A 32 -2.82 6.57 3.67
C TRP A 32 -1.91 6.39 2.46
N GLY A 33 -2.31 5.50 1.56
CA GLY A 33 -1.62 5.22 0.31
C GLY A 33 -2.00 6.24 -0.76
N ILE A 34 -1.09 7.16 -1.07
CA ILE A 34 -1.31 8.22 -2.07
C ILE A 34 -0.75 7.76 -3.42
N LEU A 35 -1.63 7.62 -4.41
CA LEU A 35 -1.25 7.14 -5.74
C LEU A 35 -0.58 8.24 -6.57
N PHE A 36 0.54 7.88 -7.19
CA PHE A 36 1.28 8.75 -8.11
C PHE A 36 1.41 8.10 -9.48
N HIS A 37 1.13 8.88 -10.51
CA HIS A 37 1.32 8.46 -11.90
C HIS A 37 1.72 9.68 -12.74
N LYS A 38 2.82 9.59 -13.50
CA LYS A 38 3.36 10.74 -14.26
C LYS A 38 2.32 11.43 -15.16
N ASN A 39 1.38 10.65 -15.72
CA ASN A 39 0.37 11.14 -16.67
C ASN A 39 -1.06 11.21 -16.11
N LYS A 40 -1.29 10.92 -14.81
CA LYS A 40 -2.63 10.97 -14.19
C LYS A 40 -2.52 11.73 -12.87
N ASN A 41 -3.12 12.91 -12.82
CA ASN A 41 -3.18 13.75 -11.62
C ASN A 41 -4.49 14.55 -11.67
N GLY A 42 -5.13 14.76 -10.52
CA GLY A 42 -6.42 15.46 -10.42
C GLY A 42 -7.59 14.68 -11.01
N ILE A 43 -7.49 13.35 -11.05
CA ILE A 43 -8.58 12.46 -11.43
C ILE A 43 -8.86 11.50 -10.27
N SER A 44 -10.00 10.80 -10.28
CA SER A 44 -10.33 9.83 -9.23
C SER A 44 -9.14 8.91 -8.91
N ARG A 45 -8.86 8.74 -7.62
CA ARG A 45 -7.75 7.98 -7.01
C ARG A 45 -6.36 8.59 -7.16
N TYR A 46 -6.15 9.50 -8.11
CA TYR A 46 -4.85 10.15 -8.38
C TYR A 46 -4.93 11.65 -8.06
N PRO A 47 -4.56 12.08 -6.83
CA PRO A 47 -4.77 13.46 -6.40
C PRO A 47 -4.05 14.49 -7.25
N SER A 48 -4.60 15.69 -7.30
CA SER A 48 -3.92 16.86 -7.81
C SER A 48 -2.75 17.28 -6.90
N LYS A 49 -1.83 18.06 -7.47
CA LYS A 49 -0.77 18.69 -6.67
C LYS A 49 -1.34 19.60 -5.59
N GLU A 50 -2.43 20.32 -5.90
CA GLU A 50 -3.08 21.23 -4.94
C GLU A 50 -3.61 20.49 -3.72
N TRP A 51 -4.22 19.32 -3.92
CA TRP A 51 -4.69 18.49 -2.81
C TRP A 51 -3.52 17.97 -1.97
N ILE A 52 -2.44 17.52 -2.61
CA ILE A 52 -1.24 17.05 -1.90
C ILE A 52 -0.60 18.18 -1.08
N GLU A 53 -0.54 19.41 -1.60
CA GLU A 53 -0.06 20.58 -0.82
C GLU A 53 -0.90 20.82 0.44
N LYS A 54 -2.22 20.59 0.38
CA LYS A 54 -3.11 20.69 1.55
C LYS A 54 -2.90 19.56 2.57
N LEU A 55 -2.36 18.42 2.14
CA LEU A 55 -2.02 17.29 3.02
C LEU A 55 -0.71 17.52 3.78
N LYS A 56 0.24 18.28 3.21
CA LYS A 56 1.57 18.53 3.81
C LYS A 56 1.54 19.02 5.27
N PRO A 57 0.67 19.98 5.68
CA PRO A 57 0.66 20.49 7.04
C PRO A 57 0.45 19.40 8.11
N ILE A 58 -0.38 18.39 7.81
CA ILE A 58 -0.68 17.30 8.74
C ILE A 58 0.21 16.05 8.54
N SER A 59 1.08 16.05 7.53
CA SER A 59 1.87 14.87 7.14
C SER A 59 2.75 14.27 8.24
N LYS A 60 3.16 15.08 9.22
CA LYS A 60 3.94 14.62 10.38
C LYS A 60 3.09 13.92 11.43
N GLU A 61 1.79 14.16 11.44
CA GLU A 61 0.83 13.63 12.42
C GLU A 61 0.14 12.35 11.93
N ILE A 62 0.24 12.04 10.64
CA ILE A 62 -0.38 10.87 10.02
C ILE A 62 0.69 9.94 9.40
N ASN A 63 0.29 8.75 8.95
CA ASN A 63 1.17 7.85 8.21
C ASN A 63 0.83 7.91 6.73
N LEU A 64 1.84 8.21 5.91
CA LEU A 64 1.70 8.32 4.46
C LEU A 64 2.66 7.36 3.76
N SER A 65 2.15 6.67 2.74
CA SER A 65 2.94 5.94 1.74
C SER A 65 2.69 6.51 0.35
N ALA A 66 3.75 6.61 -0.46
CA ALA A 66 3.61 6.98 -1.88
C ALA A 66 3.52 5.70 -2.72
N HIS A 67 2.43 5.56 -3.47
CA HIS A 67 2.15 4.39 -4.31
C HIS A 67 2.46 4.73 -5.76
N LEU A 68 3.63 4.31 -6.23
CA LEU A 68 4.19 4.65 -7.54
C LEU A 68 3.67 3.68 -8.61
N CYS A 69 2.96 4.22 -9.60
CA CYS A 69 2.35 3.47 -10.69
C CYS A 69 2.94 3.87 -12.07
N GLY A 70 2.77 2.97 -13.04
CA GLY A 70 3.05 3.25 -14.46
C GLY A 70 4.50 3.67 -14.73
N ASN A 71 4.69 4.80 -15.41
CA ASN A 71 6.02 5.26 -15.79
C ASN A 71 6.96 5.51 -14.60
N TRP A 72 6.46 5.71 -13.37
CA TRP A 72 7.35 5.78 -12.21
C TRP A 72 8.10 4.46 -11.97
N VAL A 73 7.42 3.33 -12.14
CA VAL A 73 8.00 1.99 -11.99
C VAL A 73 8.95 1.68 -13.13
N HIS A 74 8.58 2.08 -14.36
CA HIS A 74 9.39 1.86 -15.56
C HIS A 74 10.81 2.44 -15.43
N GLU A 75 10.95 3.65 -14.89
CA GLU A 75 12.24 4.34 -14.74
C GLU A 75 13.20 3.63 -13.79
N MET A 76 12.66 2.90 -12.80
CA MET A 76 13.48 2.17 -11.83
C MET A 76 14.32 1.09 -12.48
N ARG A 77 13.91 0.58 -13.64
CA ARG A 77 14.71 -0.37 -14.44
C ARG A 77 16.03 0.23 -14.95
N TYR A 78 16.17 1.56 -14.91
CA TYR A 78 17.42 2.25 -15.27
C TYR A 78 18.29 2.59 -14.05
N GLY A 79 17.92 2.15 -12.84
CA GLY A 79 18.73 2.32 -11.62
C GLY A 79 18.51 3.63 -10.91
N ASP A 80 17.37 4.28 -11.15
CA ASP A 80 17.02 5.55 -10.53
C ASP A 80 15.57 5.54 -10.05
N ILE A 81 15.29 6.25 -8.96
CA ILE A 81 13.93 6.45 -8.46
C ILE A 81 13.65 7.96 -8.53
N PRO A 82 13.23 8.50 -9.69
CA PRO A 82 13.15 9.95 -9.85
C PRO A 82 12.15 10.59 -8.89
N PHE A 83 11.16 9.84 -8.38
CA PHE A 83 10.22 10.34 -7.38
C PHE A 83 10.92 10.79 -6.09
N LEU A 84 11.98 10.08 -5.66
CA LEU A 84 12.74 10.46 -4.46
C LEU A 84 13.52 11.77 -4.61
N LYS A 85 13.62 12.30 -5.84
CA LYS A 85 14.23 13.61 -6.12
C LYS A 85 13.23 14.75 -6.02
N GLU A 86 11.93 14.43 -5.98
CA GLU A 86 10.87 15.41 -5.81
C GLU A 86 10.76 15.79 -4.32
N PRO A 87 10.69 17.08 -3.95
CA PRO A 87 10.57 17.51 -2.56
C PRO A 87 9.36 16.92 -1.84
N ILE A 88 8.29 16.61 -2.60
CA ILE A 88 7.10 15.99 -2.03
C ILE A 88 7.36 14.59 -1.46
N SER A 89 8.40 13.89 -1.93
CA SER A 89 8.72 12.55 -1.43
C SER A 89 9.08 12.53 0.06
N GLU A 90 9.51 13.66 0.63
CA GLU A 90 9.94 13.76 2.03
C GLU A 90 8.81 13.54 3.04
N ILE A 91 7.54 13.76 2.64
CA ILE A 91 6.40 13.58 3.55
C ILE A 91 5.98 12.10 3.72
N PHE A 92 6.50 11.22 2.87
CA PHE A 92 6.13 9.81 2.83
C PHE A 92 7.11 8.95 3.62
N LYS A 93 6.60 8.20 4.59
CA LYS A 93 7.40 7.30 5.42
C LYS A 93 7.79 6.03 4.67
N ARG A 94 7.00 5.63 3.68
CA ARG A 94 7.17 4.41 2.87
C ARG A 94 6.87 4.67 1.41
N ILE A 95 7.48 3.87 0.54
CA ILE A 95 7.22 3.88 -0.90
C ILE A 95 6.73 2.51 -1.32
N GLN A 96 5.59 2.45 -1.99
CA GLN A 96 5.08 1.22 -2.61
C GLN A 96 5.21 1.33 -4.13
N ILE A 97 5.72 0.30 -4.76
CA ILE A 97 5.84 0.15 -6.20
C ILE A 97 4.71 -0.77 -6.64
N ASN A 98 3.78 -0.26 -7.47
CA ASN A 98 2.65 -1.04 -7.97
C ASN A 98 2.98 -1.62 -9.35
N CYS A 99 3.28 -2.92 -9.38
CA CYS A 99 3.61 -3.66 -10.58
C CYS A 99 2.37 -4.38 -11.13
N PHE A 100 1.87 -3.94 -12.28
CA PHE A 100 0.75 -4.57 -12.99
C PHE A 100 1.22 -5.45 -14.14
N GLY A 101 0.50 -6.55 -14.40
CA GLY A 101 0.80 -7.46 -15.51
C GLY A 101 2.21 -8.03 -15.41
N GLU A 102 2.98 -7.91 -16.50
CA GLU A 102 4.37 -8.39 -16.58
C GLU A 102 5.38 -7.46 -15.89
N MET A 103 4.95 -6.30 -15.38
CA MET A 103 5.89 -5.32 -14.82
C MET A 103 6.68 -5.88 -13.64
N LEU A 104 6.04 -6.72 -12.81
CA LEU A 104 6.70 -7.34 -11.66
C LEU A 104 7.88 -8.20 -12.11
N GLU A 105 7.63 -9.07 -13.09
CA GLU A 105 8.65 -9.94 -13.67
C GLU A 105 9.78 -9.13 -14.34
N GLN A 106 9.40 -8.09 -15.07
CA GLN A 106 10.34 -7.20 -15.74
C GLN A 106 11.20 -6.38 -14.77
N VAL A 107 10.70 -6.06 -13.58
CA VAL A 107 11.43 -5.33 -12.54
C VAL A 107 12.36 -6.27 -11.77
N LEU A 108 11.87 -7.43 -11.34
CA LEU A 108 12.60 -8.30 -10.42
C LEU A 108 13.60 -9.23 -11.11
N PHE A 109 13.29 -9.74 -12.30
CA PHE A 109 14.01 -10.88 -12.89
C PHE A 109 14.61 -10.63 -14.28
N SER A 110 14.26 -9.53 -14.95
CA SER A 110 14.90 -9.17 -16.22
C SER A 110 16.26 -8.51 -16.01
N GLU A 111 17.12 -8.57 -17.03
CA GLU A 111 18.36 -7.79 -17.06
C GLU A 111 18.03 -6.29 -17.08
N ASN A 112 18.22 -5.63 -15.94
CA ASN A 112 17.93 -4.23 -15.72
C ASN A 112 18.77 -3.72 -14.52
N LYS A 113 18.58 -2.45 -14.15
CA LYS A 113 19.29 -1.80 -13.03
C LYS A 113 18.41 -1.54 -11.81
N PHE A 114 17.26 -2.19 -11.69
CA PHE A 114 16.35 -2.02 -10.56
C PHE A 114 17.07 -2.22 -9.22
N TRP A 115 17.89 -3.26 -9.12
CA TRP A 115 18.64 -3.58 -7.91
C TRP A 115 19.80 -2.60 -7.61
N ASP A 116 20.16 -1.75 -8.57
CA ASP A 116 21.11 -0.64 -8.38
C ASP A 116 20.42 0.60 -7.77
N CYS A 117 19.09 0.65 -7.72
CA CYS A 117 18.36 1.76 -7.13
C CYS A 117 18.72 1.92 -5.65
N LYS A 118 18.81 3.18 -5.21
CA LYS A 118 18.97 3.52 -3.79
C LYS A 118 17.61 3.59 -3.11
N PHE A 119 17.30 2.60 -2.30
CA PHE A 119 16.15 2.59 -1.40
C PHE A 119 16.56 3.28 -0.08
N ASP A 120 16.00 4.46 0.21
CA ASP A 120 16.41 5.32 1.33
C ASP A 120 15.53 5.19 2.59
N ARG A 121 14.45 4.41 2.48
CA ARG A 121 13.45 4.13 3.51
C ARG A 121 12.79 2.78 3.20
N PRO A 122 11.79 2.29 3.97
CA PRO A 122 11.14 1.03 3.64
C PRO A 122 10.39 1.11 2.30
N PHE A 123 10.60 0.08 1.46
CA PHE A 123 9.93 -0.07 0.17
C PHE A 123 9.01 -1.30 0.17
N MET A 124 7.92 -1.21 -0.57
CA MET A 124 7.01 -2.30 -0.84
C MET A 124 6.92 -2.55 -2.35
N ILE A 125 6.74 -3.79 -2.76
CA ILE A 125 6.45 -4.13 -4.16
C ILE A 125 5.14 -4.90 -4.22
N GLY A 126 4.11 -4.25 -4.75
CA GLY A 126 2.79 -4.82 -4.97
C GLY A 126 2.66 -5.46 -6.33
N GLY A 127 2.15 -6.69 -6.36
CA GLY A 127 1.84 -7.37 -7.60
C GLY A 127 1.43 -8.83 -7.41
N SER A 128 1.19 -9.50 -8.53
CA SER A 128 0.94 -10.95 -8.57
C SER A 128 2.24 -11.67 -8.87
N TYR A 129 2.84 -12.25 -7.82
CA TYR A 129 4.09 -13.01 -7.90
C TYR A 129 3.83 -14.37 -8.52
N LYS A 130 4.45 -14.64 -9.68
CA LYS A 130 4.41 -15.95 -10.35
C LYS A 130 5.67 -16.76 -10.07
N GLU A 131 6.81 -16.07 -10.02
CA GLU A 131 8.10 -16.62 -9.65
C GLU A 131 8.39 -16.44 -8.16
N ASN A 132 9.37 -17.20 -7.64
CA ASN A 132 9.80 -17.08 -6.25
C ASN A 132 10.46 -15.71 -6.00
N ILE A 133 10.05 -15.06 -4.91
CA ILE A 133 10.65 -13.79 -4.47
C ILE A 133 12.15 -13.99 -4.18
N PRO A 134 13.05 -13.12 -4.68
CA PRO A 134 14.47 -13.18 -4.37
C PRO A 134 14.73 -12.67 -2.94
N ILE A 135 14.56 -13.57 -1.96
CA ILE A 135 14.52 -13.26 -0.52
C ILE A 135 15.77 -12.49 -0.07
N GLU A 136 16.96 -12.91 -0.50
CA GLU A 136 18.23 -12.28 -0.10
C GLU A 136 18.30 -10.81 -0.55
N LEU A 137 17.86 -10.52 -1.78
CA LEU A 137 17.80 -9.15 -2.30
C LEU A 137 16.74 -8.31 -1.59
N PHE A 138 15.57 -8.88 -1.29
CA PHE A 138 14.53 -8.18 -0.52
C PHE A 138 15.03 -7.82 0.87
N LEU A 139 15.72 -8.73 1.56
CA LEU A 139 16.33 -8.48 2.86
C LEU A 139 17.44 -7.42 2.77
N GLU A 140 18.35 -7.55 1.81
CA GLU A 140 19.46 -6.60 1.60
C GLU A 140 18.94 -5.17 1.36
N LYS A 141 17.90 -5.03 0.54
CA LYS A 141 17.35 -3.73 0.14
C LYS A 141 16.27 -3.19 1.08
N GLY A 142 15.85 -3.96 2.10
CA GLY A 142 14.77 -3.57 3.00
C GLY A 142 13.41 -3.45 2.29
N ILE A 143 13.15 -4.37 1.34
CA ILE A 143 11.92 -4.41 0.53
C ILE A 143 10.96 -5.48 1.08
N SER A 144 9.67 -5.17 1.09
CA SER A 144 8.59 -6.07 1.52
C SER A 144 7.62 -6.38 0.36
N PRO A 145 7.22 -7.64 0.14
CA PRO A 145 6.23 -7.97 -0.88
C PRO A 145 4.80 -7.66 -0.42
N LEU A 146 4.01 -7.06 -1.31
CA LEU A 146 2.55 -6.99 -1.19
C LEU A 146 1.92 -7.96 -2.19
N PHE A 147 1.24 -8.98 -1.68
CA PHE A 147 0.48 -9.92 -2.49
C PHE A 147 -0.85 -9.29 -2.89
N ASP A 148 -0.96 -8.91 -4.16
CA ASP A 148 -2.21 -8.42 -4.78
C ASP A 148 -2.57 -9.27 -5.99
N CYS A 149 -3.28 -10.37 -5.74
CA CYS A 149 -3.73 -11.30 -6.79
C CYS A 149 -4.69 -10.64 -7.80
N SER A 150 -5.30 -9.51 -7.43
CA SER A 150 -6.24 -8.80 -8.29
C SER A 150 -5.57 -7.81 -9.23
N GLY A 151 -4.30 -7.44 -8.99
CA GLY A 151 -3.60 -6.39 -9.72
C GLY A 151 -4.43 -5.10 -9.78
N GLY A 152 -4.93 -4.64 -8.64
CA GLY A 152 -5.77 -3.44 -8.51
C GLY A 152 -7.22 -3.56 -8.97
N ARG A 153 -7.68 -4.75 -9.41
CA ARG A 153 -9.09 -4.94 -9.84
C ARG A 153 -10.09 -5.00 -8.68
N GLY A 154 -9.61 -5.07 -7.43
CA GLY A 154 -10.49 -5.16 -6.26
C GLY A 154 -11.23 -6.50 -6.18
N ILE A 155 -10.64 -7.57 -6.72
CA ILE A 155 -11.20 -8.92 -6.68
C ILE A 155 -10.59 -9.65 -5.48
N THR A 156 -11.44 -10.20 -4.62
CA THR A 156 -10.99 -11.04 -3.50
C THR A 156 -10.45 -12.36 -4.03
N PRO A 157 -9.22 -12.77 -3.66
CA PRO A 157 -8.68 -14.05 -4.10
C PRO A 157 -9.40 -15.23 -3.42
N GLU A 158 -9.37 -16.40 -4.07
CA GLU A 158 -9.91 -17.65 -3.50
C GLU A 158 -9.03 -18.19 -2.37
N SER A 159 -7.73 -17.92 -2.41
CA SER A 159 -6.77 -18.30 -1.38
C SER A 159 -5.70 -17.21 -1.21
N TRP A 160 -5.11 -17.15 -0.03
CA TRP A 160 -4.07 -16.19 0.31
C TRP A 160 -2.68 -16.83 0.24
N GLU A 161 -1.68 -16.04 -0.14
CA GLU A 161 -0.30 -16.52 -0.23
C GLU A 161 0.31 -16.77 1.15
N LYS A 162 1.13 -17.82 1.26
CA LYS A 162 1.89 -18.06 2.49
C LYS A 162 2.91 -16.95 2.69
N PRO A 163 3.16 -16.51 3.93
CA PRO A 163 4.16 -15.49 4.19
C PRO A 163 5.54 -16.00 3.81
N VAL A 164 6.35 -15.14 3.19
CA VAL A 164 7.74 -15.47 2.87
C VAL A 164 8.56 -15.39 4.14
N LYS A 165 9.18 -16.51 4.54
CA LYS A 165 9.94 -16.60 5.78
C LYS A 165 11.03 -15.53 5.84
N GLY A 166 10.98 -14.71 6.89
CA GLY A 166 11.96 -13.64 7.13
C GLY A 166 11.60 -12.29 6.51
N LEU A 167 10.60 -12.23 5.61
CA LEU A 167 10.10 -10.97 5.05
C LEU A 167 8.82 -10.55 5.75
N PHE A 168 8.67 -9.23 5.94
CA PHE A 168 7.39 -8.62 6.28
C PHE A 168 6.50 -8.65 5.03
N CYS A 169 5.29 -9.19 5.12
CA CYS A 169 4.42 -9.44 3.96
C CYS A 169 3.08 -8.70 4.07
N GLY A 170 2.60 -8.22 2.93
CA GLY A 170 1.35 -7.48 2.81
C GLY A 170 0.32 -8.25 2.02
N TYR A 171 -0.96 -7.98 2.30
CA TYR A 171 -2.08 -8.65 1.65
C TYR A 171 -3.13 -7.66 1.15
N ALA A 172 -3.44 -7.73 -0.14
CA ALA A 172 -4.46 -6.92 -0.79
C ALA A 172 -5.36 -7.78 -1.68
N GLY A 173 -6.50 -7.21 -2.08
CA GLY A 173 -7.40 -7.83 -3.05
C GLY A 173 -8.85 -7.85 -2.58
N GLY A 174 -9.65 -6.88 -3.04
CA GLY A 174 -11.10 -6.84 -2.85
C GLY A 174 -11.59 -6.82 -1.40
N LEU A 175 -10.73 -6.45 -0.45
CA LEU A 175 -11.08 -6.30 0.96
C LEU A 175 -12.03 -5.10 1.12
N ASN A 176 -13.13 -5.31 1.86
CA ASN A 176 -14.17 -4.31 2.12
C ASN A 176 -14.94 -4.67 3.41
N PRO A 177 -15.74 -3.75 3.99
CA PRO A 177 -16.45 -4.01 5.26
C PRO A 177 -17.25 -5.32 5.30
N SER A 178 -17.90 -5.69 4.20
CA SER A 178 -18.78 -6.88 4.16
C SER A 178 -18.02 -8.21 4.17
N ASN A 179 -16.75 -8.24 3.76
CA ASN A 179 -15.97 -9.48 3.67
C ASN A 179 -14.74 -9.52 4.58
N LEU A 180 -14.35 -8.38 5.16
CA LEU A 180 -13.06 -8.23 5.82
C LEU A 180 -12.89 -9.19 7.00
N GLU A 181 -13.88 -9.35 7.87
CA GLU A 181 -13.76 -10.28 9.02
C GLU A 181 -13.48 -11.73 8.57
N ARG A 182 -14.19 -12.21 7.56
CA ARG A 182 -13.98 -13.53 6.99
C ARG A 182 -12.60 -13.64 6.34
N GLN A 183 -12.19 -12.63 5.60
CA GLN A 183 -10.90 -12.66 4.92
C GLN A 183 -9.72 -12.55 5.88
N LEU A 184 -9.82 -11.76 6.94
CA LEU A 184 -8.79 -11.71 7.99
C LEU A 184 -8.62 -13.06 8.68
N LYS A 185 -9.71 -13.80 8.91
CA LYS A 185 -9.62 -15.18 9.41
C LYS A 185 -8.91 -16.10 8.41
N ASN A 186 -9.26 -16.02 7.12
CA ASN A 186 -8.60 -16.83 6.09
C ASN A 186 -7.09 -16.50 5.96
N ILE A 187 -6.73 -15.22 6.09
CA ILE A 187 -5.34 -14.78 6.12
C ILE A 187 -4.68 -15.33 7.38
N GLU A 188 -5.29 -15.21 8.56
CA GLU A 188 -4.76 -15.74 9.81
C GLU A 188 -4.50 -17.26 9.73
N ASP A 189 -5.43 -18.03 9.18
CA ASP A 189 -5.27 -19.48 8.96
C ASP A 189 -4.08 -19.79 8.03
N THR A 190 -3.72 -18.86 7.14
CA THR A 190 -2.61 -19.00 6.18
C THR A 190 -1.27 -18.54 6.76
N VAL A 191 -1.27 -17.41 7.48
CA VAL A 191 -0.05 -16.73 7.94
C VAL A 191 0.34 -17.07 9.39
N GLY A 192 -0.58 -17.66 10.15
CA GLY A 192 -0.40 -18.02 11.54
C GLY A 192 -0.08 -16.80 12.41
N ASN A 193 1.11 -16.80 13.04
CA ASN A 193 1.56 -15.75 13.96
C ASN A 193 2.44 -14.67 13.30
N ALA A 194 2.48 -14.61 11.96
CA ALA A 194 3.24 -13.58 11.27
C ALA A 194 2.69 -12.17 11.57
N GLU A 195 3.61 -11.20 11.65
CA GLU A 195 3.29 -9.78 11.56
C GLU A 195 3.12 -9.41 10.08
N ILE A 196 1.98 -8.81 9.72
CA ILE A 196 1.61 -8.48 8.34
C ILE A 196 1.08 -7.05 8.22
N TRP A 197 0.83 -6.57 7.00
CA TRP A 197 -0.11 -5.46 6.78
C TRP A 197 -1.18 -5.85 5.78
N ILE A 198 -2.26 -5.06 5.74
CA ILE A 198 -3.30 -5.18 4.71
C ILE A 198 -3.46 -3.87 3.95
N ASP A 199 -3.89 -3.96 2.69
CA ASP A 199 -4.13 -2.81 1.83
C ASP A 199 -5.52 -2.89 1.17
N MET A 200 -6.21 -1.74 1.14
CA MET A 200 -7.56 -1.58 0.62
C MET A 200 -7.65 -0.33 -0.25
N GLU A 201 -8.29 -0.45 -1.42
CA GLU A 201 -8.54 0.68 -2.32
C GLU A 201 -10.02 0.72 -2.75
N THR A 202 -10.45 -0.17 -3.66
CA THR A 202 -11.82 -0.13 -4.21
C THR A 202 -12.91 -0.41 -3.18
N GLY A 203 -12.64 -1.26 -2.19
CA GLY A 203 -13.63 -1.69 -1.20
C GLY A 203 -14.06 -0.65 -0.16
N ILE A 204 -13.41 0.52 -0.17
CA ILE A 204 -13.65 1.65 0.72
C ILE A 204 -14.11 2.90 -0.05
N ARG A 205 -14.59 2.71 -1.29
CA ARG A 205 -15.15 3.77 -2.14
C ARG A 205 -16.65 3.57 -2.32
N ASN A 206 -17.38 4.66 -2.51
CA ASN A 206 -18.80 4.62 -2.82
C ASN A 206 -19.05 4.39 -4.32
N ASN A 207 -20.33 4.40 -4.73
CA ASN A 207 -20.74 4.14 -6.11
C ASN A 207 -20.26 5.19 -7.13
N ASP A 208 -19.88 6.38 -6.67
CA ASP A 208 -19.33 7.45 -7.51
C ASP A 208 -17.79 7.41 -7.58
N ASP A 209 -17.19 6.30 -7.12
CA ASP A 209 -15.75 6.12 -7.00
C ASP A 209 -15.12 7.25 -6.16
N MET A 210 -15.79 7.67 -5.08
CA MET A 210 -15.25 8.61 -4.10
C MET A 210 -14.93 7.91 -2.79
N PHE A 211 -14.00 8.47 -2.02
CA PHE A 211 -13.51 7.87 -0.78
C PHE A 211 -14.61 7.97 0.28
N ASP A 212 -15.04 6.83 0.84
CA ASP A 212 -16.13 6.81 1.81
C ASP A 212 -15.56 6.62 3.22
N PHE A 213 -15.47 7.71 3.97
CA PHE A 213 -14.89 7.71 5.31
C PHE A 213 -15.65 6.83 6.30
N LYS A 214 -16.93 6.55 6.07
CA LYS A 214 -17.68 5.61 6.90
C LYS A 214 -17.22 4.17 6.62
N LEU A 215 -17.08 3.79 5.35
CA LEU A 215 -16.52 2.47 4.98
C LEU A 215 -15.09 2.32 5.49
N CYS A 216 -14.30 3.40 5.44
CA CYS A 216 -12.94 3.43 5.98
C CYS A 216 -12.92 3.17 7.49
N GLU A 217 -13.80 3.84 8.23
CA GLU A 217 -13.92 3.63 9.67
C GLU A 217 -14.36 2.20 10.00
N GLU A 218 -15.35 1.65 9.28
CA GLU A 218 -15.82 0.27 9.47
C GLU A 218 -14.68 -0.76 9.28
N VAL A 219 -13.84 -0.60 8.24
CA VAL A 219 -12.69 -1.50 8.06
C VAL A 219 -11.63 -1.33 9.17
N LEU A 220 -11.39 -0.10 9.63
CA LEU A 220 -10.43 0.16 10.70
C LEU A 220 -10.89 -0.41 12.05
N GLU A 221 -12.18 -0.35 12.35
CA GLU A 221 -12.77 -0.99 13.54
C GLU A 221 -12.58 -2.51 13.52
N ILE A 222 -12.78 -3.14 12.36
CA ILE A 222 -12.55 -4.57 12.18
C ILE A 222 -11.06 -4.92 12.36
N VAL A 223 -10.16 -4.17 11.72
CA VAL A 223 -8.70 -4.37 11.83
C VAL A 223 -8.21 -4.17 13.26
N GLY A 224 -8.79 -3.21 13.98
CA GLY A 224 -8.45 -2.92 15.37
C GLY A 224 -8.51 -4.13 16.29
N LYS A 225 -9.40 -5.10 15.99
CA LYS A 225 -9.53 -6.37 16.74
C LYS A 225 -8.32 -7.30 16.61
N TYR A 226 -7.50 -7.11 15.56
CA TYR A 226 -6.31 -7.91 15.26
C TYR A 226 -5.00 -7.18 15.62
N LYS A 227 -5.11 -6.06 16.33
CA LYS A 227 -3.95 -5.37 16.90
C LYS A 227 -3.54 -6.01 18.21
N TRP A 228 -2.23 -6.08 18.41
CA TRP A 228 -1.69 -6.29 19.72
C TRP A 228 -1.83 -4.98 20.51
N ASP A 229 -2.59 -5.00 21.61
CA ASP A 229 -2.62 -3.92 22.60
C ASP A 229 -1.23 -3.78 23.25
N LYS A 230 -0.28 -3.12 22.58
CA LYS A 230 0.83 -2.49 23.28
C LYS A 230 0.33 -1.13 23.74
N VAL A 231 -0.34 -1.16 24.90
CA VAL A 231 -0.41 0.01 25.77
C VAL A 231 1.05 0.43 26.00
N PHE A 232 1.46 1.51 25.36
CA PHE A 232 2.71 2.21 25.66
C PHE A 232 2.40 3.38 26.59
#